data_AF-A0A660Z914-F1
#
_entry.id   AF-A0A660Z914-F1
#
_cell.length_a   1.000
_cell.length_b   1.000
_cell.length_c   1.000
_cell.angle_alpha   90.00
_cell.angle_beta   90.00
_cell.angle_gamma   90.00
#
_symmetry.space_group_name_H-M   'P 1'
#
loop_
_entity.id
_entity.type
_entity.pdbx_description
1 polymer ?
#
loop_
_entity_poly.entity_id
_entity_poly.type
_entity_poly.pdbx_seq_one_letter_code
_entity_poly.pdbx_strand_id
1 'polypeptide(L)'
;MKQLKNHILQVLIMVMIFGLTHCASSSHSQEEYTSILKFYSGGNEYTIMSFLSDDAVGYNILMREENDKVIIKSIDKQQDGELDEVLEGDISLAEASKIYADGLAAAKEKGMLTERNFERFYNFSDKTYDYEIRTYILVQGDNYNLFAVKEKGFNNIIIIVDEKADGSLDDFQQGSGDIIKFQALYEEVLRQGIVSNRVVNVDKVYFVTN
;
A
#
# COMPACT_ATOMS: atom_id res chain seq x y z
N MET A 1 -41.14 -11.90 56.18
CA MET A 1 -41.11 -10.66 55.36
C MET A 1 -39.76 -9.94 55.34
N LYS A 2 -39.07 -9.70 56.47
CA LYS A 2 -37.75 -9.02 56.48
C LYS A 2 -36.65 -9.78 55.71
N GLN A 3 -36.56 -11.10 55.86
CA GLN A 3 -35.56 -11.91 55.15
C GLN A 3 -35.75 -11.92 53.63
N LEU A 4 -36.99 -11.97 53.15
CA LEU A 4 -37.29 -11.91 51.71
C LEU A 4 -36.83 -10.58 51.08
N LYS A 5 -37.00 -9.45 51.80
CA LYS A 5 -36.54 -8.14 51.34
C LYS A 5 -35.01 -8.05 51.24
N ASN A 6 -34.28 -8.70 52.16
CA ASN A 6 -32.82 -8.72 52.14
C ASN A 6 -32.26 -9.54 50.96
N HIS A 7 -32.90 -10.66 50.62
CA HIS A 7 -32.48 -11.45 49.45
C HIS A 7 -32.77 -10.74 48.12
N ILE A 8 -33.90 -10.05 48.00
CA ILE A 8 -34.22 -9.26 46.81
C ILE A 8 -33.20 -8.12 46.61
N LEU A 9 -32.79 -7.46 47.70
CA LEU A 9 -31.79 -6.39 47.64
C LEU A 9 -30.41 -6.92 47.22
N GLN A 10 -30.00 -8.10 47.73
CA GLN A 10 -28.73 -8.73 47.35
C GLN A 10 -28.70 -9.13 45.86
N VAL A 11 -29.81 -9.66 45.34
CA VAL A 11 -29.93 -10.00 43.91
C VAL A 11 -29.88 -8.75 43.03
N LEU A 12 -30.54 -7.66 43.43
CA LEU A 12 -30.51 -6.39 42.69
C LEU A 12 -29.10 -5.78 42.64
N ILE A 13 -28.36 -5.82 43.74
CA ILE A 13 -26.97 -5.34 43.78
C ILE A 13 -26.07 -6.20 42.88
N MET A 14 -26.26 -7.52 42.88
CA MET A 14 -25.49 -8.43 42.03
C MET A 14 -25.74 -8.17 40.54
N VAL A 15 -27.01 -7.98 40.13
CA VAL A 15 -27.37 -7.66 38.74
C VAL A 15 -26.80 -6.31 38.29
N MET A 16 -26.73 -5.32 39.20
CA MET A 16 -26.19 -4.00 38.88
C MET A 16 -24.66 -4.01 38.69
N ILE A 17 -23.94 -4.89 39.41
CA ILE A 17 -22.48 -5.04 39.25
C ILE A 17 -22.12 -5.76 37.93
N PHE A 18 -22.93 -6.72 37.48
CA PHE A 18 -22.74 -7.39 36.18
C PHE A 18 -23.09 -6.51 34.96
N GLY A 19 -23.84 -5.42 35.15
CA GLY A 19 -24.17 -4.47 34.08
C GLY A 19 -23.03 -3.51 33.71
N LEU A 20 -22.03 -3.33 34.58
CA LEU A 20 -20.94 -2.38 34.38
C LEU A 20 -19.67 -2.99 33.78
N THR A 21 -19.63 -4.31 33.55
CA THR A 21 -18.55 -4.98 32.82
C THR A 21 -18.86 -5.10 31.33
N HIS A 22 -19.49 -4.09 30.73
CA HIS A 22 -19.47 -3.96 29.27
C HIS A 22 -18.05 -3.60 28.87
N CYS A 23 -17.34 -4.60 28.36
CA CYS A 23 -16.04 -4.49 27.75
C CYS A 23 -15.97 -3.21 26.92
N ALA A 24 -15.16 -2.26 27.38
CA ALA A 24 -14.47 -1.35 26.49
C ALA A 24 -13.55 -2.22 25.63
N SER A 25 -14.11 -2.81 24.57
CA SER A 25 -13.33 -3.38 23.50
C SER A 25 -12.66 -2.19 22.83
N SER A 26 -11.45 -1.86 23.29
CA SER A 26 -10.58 -0.94 22.61
C SER A 26 -10.43 -1.46 21.19
N SER A 27 -11.03 -0.78 20.22
CA SER A 27 -10.68 -0.94 18.81
C SER A 27 -9.25 -0.44 18.66
N HIS A 28 -8.28 -1.28 18.98
CA HIS A 28 -6.98 -1.19 18.36
C HIS A 28 -7.26 -1.38 16.87
N SER A 29 -7.03 -0.34 16.09
CA SER A 29 -6.86 -0.42 14.65
C SER A 29 -5.65 -1.33 14.38
N GLN A 30 -5.85 -2.64 14.48
CA GLN A 30 -4.94 -3.58 13.85
C GLN A 30 -5.11 -3.33 12.36
N GLU A 31 -4.03 -2.93 11.70
CA GLU A 31 -3.94 -3.05 10.25
C GLU A 31 -4.31 -4.50 9.91
N GLU A 32 -5.49 -4.71 9.33
CA GLU A 32 -5.94 -6.04 8.97
C GLU A 32 -5.07 -6.53 7.81
N TYR A 33 -4.21 -7.51 8.09
CA TYR A 33 -3.50 -8.23 7.04
C TYR A 33 -4.50 -9.08 6.26
N THR A 34 -4.38 -9.07 4.94
CA THR A 34 -5.22 -9.85 4.03
C THR A 34 -4.74 -11.30 3.92
N SER A 35 -3.43 -11.54 4.10
CA SER A 35 -2.90 -12.90 4.15
C SER A 35 -1.61 -13.01 4.97
N ILE A 36 -1.36 -14.20 5.52
CA ILE A 36 -0.13 -14.55 6.24
C ILE A 36 0.41 -15.86 5.69
N LEU A 37 1.71 -15.89 5.41
CA LEU A 37 2.45 -17.08 5.05
C LEU A 37 3.62 -17.29 6.01
N LYS A 38 3.66 -18.44 6.68
CA LYS A 38 4.85 -18.92 7.39
C LYS A 38 5.65 -19.90 6.53
N PHE A 39 6.97 -19.77 6.55
CA PHE A 39 7.89 -20.61 5.79
C PHE A 39 9.27 -20.70 6.48
N TYR A 40 10.08 -21.67 6.08
CA TYR A 40 11.44 -21.85 6.59
C TYR A 40 12.46 -21.52 5.51
N SER A 41 13.47 -20.73 5.85
CA SER A 41 14.65 -20.49 4.99
C SER A 41 15.90 -20.44 5.87
N GLY A 42 16.99 -21.08 5.42
CA GLY A 42 18.26 -21.09 6.16
C GLY A 42 18.15 -21.62 7.60
N GLY A 43 17.20 -22.52 7.88
CA GLY A 43 16.98 -23.09 9.21
C GLY A 43 16.17 -22.23 10.19
N ASN A 44 15.71 -21.04 9.78
CA ASN A 44 14.88 -20.16 10.60
C ASN A 44 13.46 -20.06 10.02
N GLU A 45 12.47 -19.84 10.88
CA GLU A 45 11.09 -19.55 10.47
C GLU A 45 10.93 -18.06 10.18
N TYR A 46 10.28 -17.76 9.07
CA TYR A 46 9.94 -16.41 8.62
C TYR A 46 8.45 -16.32 8.31
N THR A 47 7.93 -15.11 8.34
CA THR A 47 6.55 -14.78 8.01
C THR A 47 6.52 -13.70 6.93
N ILE A 48 5.73 -13.91 5.87
CA ILE A 48 5.29 -12.83 4.97
C ILE A 48 3.85 -12.48 5.34
N MET A 49 3.60 -11.21 5.63
CA MET A 49 2.28 -10.65 5.87
C MET A 49 1.93 -9.70 4.74
N SER A 50 0.80 -9.93 4.08
CA SER A 50 0.30 -9.06 3.01
C SER A 50 -0.81 -8.20 3.57
N PHE A 51 -0.69 -6.90 3.41
CA PHE A 51 -1.69 -5.92 3.78
C PHE A 51 -2.32 -5.37 2.51
N LEU A 52 -3.64 -5.19 2.53
CA LEU A 52 -4.38 -4.58 1.44
C LEU A 52 -5.44 -3.66 2.05
N SER A 53 -5.42 -2.39 1.67
CA SER A 53 -6.50 -1.46 1.96
C SER A 53 -7.66 -1.65 0.98
N ASP A 54 -8.83 -1.15 1.35
CA ASP A 54 -10.03 -1.13 0.49
C ASP A 54 -9.78 -0.40 -0.86
N ASP A 55 -8.83 0.54 -0.88
CA ASP A 55 -8.41 1.28 -2.07
C ASP A 55 -7.46 0.48 -2.98
N ALA A 56 -7.29 -0.83 -2.73
CA ALA A 56 -6.37 -1.73 -3.42
C ALA A 56 -4.90 -1.26 -3.38
N VAL A 57 -4.53 -0.59 -2.30
CA VAL A 57 -3.13 -0.27 -1.95
C VAL A 57 -2.66 -1.35 -1.00
N GLY A 58 -1.53 -1.99 -1.29
CA GLY A 58 -1.03 -3.04 -0.43
C GLY A 58 0.49 -3.01 -0.32
N TYR A 59 0.98 -3.64 0.74
CA TYR A 59 2.40 -3.90 0.94
C TYR A 59 2.58 -5.27 1.55
N ASN A 60 3.76 -5.84 1.40
CA ASN A 60 4.15 -7.08 2.04
C ASN A 60 5.24 -6.81 3.06
N ILE A 61 5.12 -7.42 4.23
CA ILE A 61 6.16 -7.38 5.26
C ILE A 61 6.78 -8.77 5.36
N LEU A 62 8.09 -8.85 5.19
CA LEU A 62 8.89 -9.99 5.64
C LEU A 62 9.28 -9.78 7.10
N MET A 63 9.05 -10.78 7.94
CA MET A 63 9.32 -10.70 9.37
C MET A 63 9.91 -12.00 9.91
N ARG A 64 10.82 -11.88 10.88
CA ARG A 64 11.26 -12.96 11.77
C ARG A 64 11.11 -12.51 13.20
N GLU A 65 10.50 -13.36 14.02
CA GLU A 65 10.33 -13.12 15.45
C GLU A 65 10.96 -14.23 16.27
N GLU A 66 11.55 -13.87 17.40
CA GLU A 66 12.05 -14.81 18.40
C GLU A 66 11.65 -14.33 19.80
N ASN A 67 10.96 -15.18 20.56
CA ASN A 67 10.51 -14.86 21.92
C ASN A 67 9.76 -13.51 21.99
N ASP A 68 8.78 -13.33 21.09
CA ASP A 68 7.96 -12.11 20.97
C ASP A 68 8.76 -10.82 20.67
N LYS A 69 9.95 -10.96 20.09
CA LYS A 69 10.75 -9.84 19.60
C LYS A 69 10.97 -9.95 18.10
N VAL A 70 10.75 -8.84 17.40
CA VAL A 70 11.10 -8.71 15.99
C VAL A 70 12.63 -8.71 15.88
N ILE A 71 13.17 -9.66 15.12
CA ILE A 71 14.60 -9.80 14.85
C ILE A 71 14.94 -9.23 13.49
N ILE A 72 14.05 -9.43 12.52
CA ILE A 72 14.14 -8.88 11.16
C ILE A 72 12.76 -8.39 10.76
N LYS A 73 12.72 -7.21 10.15
CA LYS A 73 11.55 -6.67 9.48
C LYS A 73 11.98 -5.97 8.20
N SER A 74 11.38 -6.34 7.08
CA SER A 74 11.60 -5.71 5.78
C SER A 74 10.28 -5.55 5.05
N ILE A 75 10.22 -4.65 4.08
CA ILE A 75 8.97 -4.30 3.39
C ILE A 75 9.15 -4.24 1.88
N ASP A 76 8.14 -4.74 1.19
CA ASP A 76 7.87 -4.59 -0.23
C ASP A 76 6.62 -3.71 -0.33
N LYS A 77 6.82 -2.44 -0.67
CA LYS A 77 5.83 -1.36 -0.67
C LYS A 77 4.87 -1.45 -1.86
N GLN A 78 5.26 -2.17 -2.91
CA GLN A 78 4.52 -2.24 -4.18
C GLN A 78 3.93 -3.62 -4.46
N GLN A 79 4.22 -4.60 -3.60
CA GLN A 79 3.86 -6.01 -3.78
C GLN A 79 4.34 -6.58 -5.11
N ASP A 80 5.48 -6.09 -5.61
CA ASP A 80 6.08 -6.49 -6.90
C ASP A 80 7.04 -7.68 -6.77
N GLY A 81 7.29 -8.12 -5.54
CA GLY A 81 8.19 -9.23 -5.24
C GLY A 81 9.63 -8.81 -4.93
N GLU A 82 9.91 -7.50 -4.89
CA GLU A 82 11.19 -6.95 -4.47
C GLU A 82 11.04 -6.19 -3.14
N LEU A 83 11.99 -6.36 -2.22
CA LEU A 83 12.00 -5.59 -0.98
C LEU A 83 12.61 -4.21 -1.22
N ASP A 84 11.97 -3.16 -0.73
CA ASP A 84 12.47 -1.78 -0.80
C ASP A 84 13.46 -1.47 0.32
N GLU A 85 13.16 -1.91 1.54
CA GLU A 85 13.93 -1.53 2.74
C GLU A 85 13.90 -2.59 3.85
N VAL A 86 14.96 -2.58 4.67
CA VAL A 86 15.03 -3.29 5.95
C VAL A 86 14.69 -2.27 7.05
N LEU A 87 13.59 -2.50 7.74
CA LEU A 87 13.06 -1.65 8.81
C LEU A 87 13.70 -1.97 10.17
N GLU A 88 14.01 -3.25 10.42
CA GLU A 88 14.57 -3.72 11.69
C GLU A 88 15.48 -4.94 11.46
N GLY A 89 16.54 -5.05 12.26
CA GLY A 89 17.50 -6.15 12.22
C GLY A 89 18.84 -5.80 11.59
N ASP A 90 19.86 -6.58 11.91
CA ASP A 90 21.21 -6.49 11.33
C ASP A 90 21.32 -7.50 10.16
N ILE A 91 20.68 -7.14 9.05
CA ILE A 91 20.69 -7.92 7.81
C ILE A 91 20.75 -6.97 6.62
N SER A 92 21.52 -7.35 5.60
CA SER A 92 21.54 -6.58 4.35
C SER A 92 20.23 -6.74 3.57
N LEU A 93 19.84 -5.70 2.81
CA LEU A 93 18.70 -5.79 1.90
C LEU A 93 18.82 -6.97 0.93
N ALA A 94 20.02 -7.20 0.38
CA ALA A 94 20.26 -8.31 -0.54
C ALA A 94 20.01 -9.70 0.10
N GLU A 95 20.38 -9.87 1.38
CA GLU A 95 20.12 -11.10 2.10
C GLU A 95 18.63 -11.25 2.47
N ALA A 96 17.98 -10.16 2.90
CA ALA A 96 16.54 -10.14 3.13
C ALA A 96 15.76 -10.48 1.85
N SER A 97 16.14 -9.95 0.69
CA SER A 97 15.49 -10.22 -0.60
C SER A 97 15.62 -11.67 -1.02
N LYS A 98 16.74 -12.34 -0.67
CA LYS A 98 16.89 -13.78 -0.92
C LYS A 98 15.91 -14.60 -0.07
N ILE A 99 15.77 -14.27 1.22
CA ILE A 99 14.80 -14.92 2.11
C ILE A 99 13.38 -14.67 1.63
N TYR A 100 13.09 -13.44 1.19
CA TYR A 100 11.78 -13.07 0.64
C TYR A 100 11.45 -13.89 -0.61
N ALA A 101 12.39 -14.05 -1.53
CA ALA A 101 12.22 -14.88 -2.72
C ALA A 101 11.93 -16.36 -2.38
N ASP A 102 12.60 -16.93 -1.38
CA ASP A 102 12.27 -18.28 -0.87
C ASP A 102 10.82 -18.35 -0.36
N GLY A 103 10.37 -17.30 0.34
CA GLY A 103 9.00 -17.17 0.82
C GLY A 103 7.98 -17.07 -0.30
N LEU A 104 8.23 -16.27 -1.34
CA LEU A 104 7.38 -16.16 -2.52
C LEU A 104 7.31 -17.48 -3.30
N ALA A 105 8.42 -18.21 -3.40
CA ALA A 105 8.44 -19.55 -3.97
C ALA A 105 7.54 -20.52 -3.17
N ALA A 106 7.66 -20.51 -1.84
CA ALA A 106 6.78 -21.30 -0.96
C ALA A 106 5.31 -20.89 -1.07
N ALA A 107 5.02 -19.59 -1.24
CA ALA A 107 3.67 -19.07 -1.47
C ALA A 107 3.10 -19.63 -2.78
N LYS A 108 3.91 -19.61 -3.85
CA LYS A 108 3.55 -20.11 -5.18
C LYS A 108 3.26 -21.61 -5.17
N GLU A 109 4.10 -22.39 -4.51
CA GLU A 109 3.90 -23.84 -4.35
C GLU A 109 2.58 -24.16 -3.62
N LYS A 110 2.19 -23.33 -2.66
CA LYS A 110 0.93 -23.47 -1.91
C LYS A 110 -0.28 -22.87 -2.64
N GLY A 111 -0.11 -22.30 -3.83
CA GLY A 111 -1.17 -21.60 -4.56
C GLY A 111 -1.70 -20.35 -3.85
N MET A 112 -0.89 -19.77 -2.95
CA MET A 112 -1.24 -18.56 -2.19
C MET A 112 -0.74 -17.28 -2.87
N LEU A 113 0.19 -17.39 -3.82
CA LEU A 113 0.70 -16.25 -4.56
C LEU A 113 -0.31 -15.83 -5.63
N THR A 114 -0.86 -14.62 -5.48
CA THR A 114 -1.63 -13.97 -6.54
C THR A 114 -0.79 -12.83 -7.10
N GLU A 115 -0.29 -13.01 -8.33
CA GLU A 115 0.37 -11.92 -9.05
C GLU A 115 -0.69 -10.83 -9.34
N ARG A 116 -0.46 -9.64 -8.82
CA ARG A 116 -1.30 -8.46 -9.07
C ARG A 116 -0.46 -7.46 -9.84
N ASN A 117 -0.97 -6.99 -10.96
CA ASN A 117 -0.42 -5.82 -11.62
C ASN A 117 -0.88 -4.59 -10.84
N PHE A 118 0.01 -4.02 -10.02
CA PHE A 118 -0.24 -2.77 -9.30
C PHE A 118 0.07 -1.53 -10.13
N GLU A 119 0.63 -1.68 -11.35
CA GLU A 119 0.83 -0.54 -12.24
C GLU A 119 -0.52 0.03 -12.68
N ARG A 120 -0.95 1.10 -11.99
CA ARG A 120 -2.07 1.92 -12.41
C ARG A 120 -1.55 2.93 -13.42
N PHE A 121 -1.61 2.55 -14.70
CA PHE A 121 -1.28 3.45 -15.79
C PHE A 121 -2.54 3.91 -16.53
N TYR A 122 -2.59 5.20 -16.80
CA TYR A 122 -3.57 5.80 -17.70
C TYR A 122 -2.86 6.29 -18.94
N ASN A 123 -3.20 5.69 -20.08
CA ASN A 123 -2.67 6.08 -21.38
C ASN A 123 -3.68 6.96 -22.11
N PHE A 124 -3.20 8.07 -22.65
CA PHE A 124 -3.96 8.95 -23.53
C PHE A 124 -3.11 9.26 -24.76
N SER A 125 -3.75 9.41 -25.91
CA SER A 125 -3.06 9.69 -27.16
C SER A 125 -3.81 10.75 -27.93
N ASP A 126 -3.08 11.74 -28.46
CA ASP A 126 -3.62 12.69 -29.43
C ASP A 126 -2.96 12.51 -30.80
N LYS A 127 -3.00 13.53 -31.67
CA LYS A 127 -2.39 13.46 -33.01
C LYS A 127 -0.87 13.52 -32.99
N THR A 128 -0.28 14.10 -31.96
CA THR A 128 1.14 14.47 -31.89
C THR A 128 1.87 13.67 -30.83
N TYR A 129 1.23 13.37 -29.70
CA TYR A 129 1.86 12.74 -28.55
C TYR A 129 1.10 11.51 -28.06
N ASP A 130 1.84 10.61 -27.44
CA ASP A 130 1.35 9.59 -26.53
C ASP A 130 1.74 9.99 -25.10
N TYR A 131 0.78 9.88 -24.19
CA TYR A 131 0.88 10.28 -22.80
C TYR A 131 0.59 9.10 -21.89
N GLU A 132 1.31 9.04 -20.77
CA GLU A 132 1.07 8.07 -19.72
C GLU A 132 1.14 8.75 -18.36
N ILE A 133 0.18 8.45 -17.49
CA ILE A 133 0.25 8.79 -16.07
C ILE A 133 0.39 7.48 -15.30
N ARG A 134 1.38 7.38 -14.42
CA ARG A 134 1.52 6.28 -13.47
C ARG A 134 1.43 6.83 -12.06
N THR A 135 0.57 6.25 -11.23
CA THR A 135 0.51 6.61 -9.80
C THR A 135 1.28 5.59 -8.97
N TYR A 136 2.18 6.09 -8.13
CA TYR A 136 2.92 5.31 -7.14
C TYR A 136 2.44 5.70 -5.74
N ILE A 137 2.11 4.69 -4.95
CA ILE A 137 1.56 4.86 -3.60
C ILE A 137 2.59 4.28 -2.63
N LEU A 138 3.15 5.12 -1.75
CA LEU A 138 4.16 4.71 -0.79
C LEU A 138 3.52 4.38 0.56
N VAL A 139 4.13 3.44 1.29
CA VAL A 139 3.63 2.94 2.58
C VAL A 139 3.50 4.03 3.66
N GLN A 140 4.25 5.12 3.57
CA GLN A 140 4.17 6.23 4.54
C GLN A 140 3.06 7.25 4.21
N GLY A 141 2.21 6.96 3.22
CA GLY A 141 1.10 7.83 2.82
C GLY A 141 1.45 8.89 1.78
N ASP A 142 2.71 8.97 1.38
CA ASP A 142 3.14 9.81 0.27
C ASP A 142 2.79 9.14 -1.06
N ASN A 143 2.20 9.90 -1.98
CA ASN A 143 1.85 9.44 -3.33
C ASN A 143 2.52 10.36 -4.32
N TYR A 144 3.02 9.81 -5.42
CA TYR A 144 3.52 10.61 -6.53
C TYR A 144 3.01 10.08 -7.86
N ASN A 145 2.95 10.96 -8.85
CA ASN A 145 2.63 10.61 -10.21
C ASN A 145 3.86 10.78 -11.11
N LEU A 146 4.05 9.84 -12.04
CA LEU A 146 4.92 10.05 -13.20
C LEU A 146 4.06 10.40 -14.40
N PHE A 147 4.38 11.52 -15.04
CA PHE A 147 3.82 11.93 -16.31
C PHE A 147 4.85 11.73 -17.42
N ALA A 148 4.59 10.78 -18.31
CA ALA A 148 5.42 10.52 -19.47
C ALA A 148 4.80 11.08 -20.74
N VAL A 149 5.60 11.75 -21.56
CA VAL A 149 5.22 12.32 -22.85
C VAL A 149 6.16 11.81 -23.93
N LYS A 150 5.60 11.26 -24.99
CA LYS A 150 6.33 10.75 -26.15
C LYS A 150 5.77 11.34 -27.43
N GLU A 151 6.60 12.02 -28.21
CA GLU A 151 6.20 12.52 -29.52
C GLU A 151 6.14 11.39 -30.56
N LYS A 152 5.04 11.33 -31.32
CA LYS A 152 4.82 10.31 -32.33
C LYS A 152 5.83 10.47 -33.47
N GLY A 153 6.47 9.35 -33.83
CA GLY A 153 7.52 9.33 -34.86
C GLY A 153 8.92 9.62 -34.32
N PHE A 154 9.05 9.96 -33.03
CA PHE A 154 10.33 10.11 -32.36
C PHE A 154 10.48 9.06 -31.24
N ASN A 155 11.73 8.69 -30.93
CA ASN A 155 12.04 7.74 -29.86
C ASN A 155 12.30 8.43 -28.51
N ASN A 156 12.16 9.75 -28.44
CA ASN A 156 12.41 10.49 -27.20
C ASN A 156 11.17 10.44 -26.32
N ILE A 157 11.38 10.07 -25.05
CA ILE A 157 10.38 10.13 -23.99
C ILE A 157 10.88 11.10 -22.93
N ILE A 158 9.97 11.96 -22.47
CA ILE A 158 10.18 12.89 -21.37
C ILE A 158 9.34 12.38 -20.21
N ILE A 159 9.93 12.29 -19.02
CA ILE A 159 9.25 11.83 -17.79
C ILE A 159 9.42 12.91 -16.74
N ILE A 160 8.30 13.31 -16.15
CA ILE A 160 8.21 14.43 -15.21
C ILE A 160 7.45 13.92 -13.98
N VAL A 161 7.90 14.27 -12.79
CA VAL A 161 7.30 13.84 -11.53
C VAL A 161 6.37 14.92 -10.99
N ASP A 162 5.26 14.48 -10.41
CA ASP A 162 4.41 15.24 -9.48
C ASP A 162 4.56 14.52 -8.14
N GLU A 163 5.42 15.04 -7.26
CA GLU A 163 5.89 14.39 -6.03
C GLU A 163 4.79 14.21 -4.99
N LYS A 164 3.69 14.94 -5.12
CA LYS A 164 2.56 14.93 -4.18
C LYS A 164 1.30 14.34 -4.79
N ALA A 165 1.37 13.93 -6.05
CA ALA A 165 0.23 13.57 -6.86
C ALA A 165 -0.86 14.67 -6.83
N ASP A 166 -0.51 15.95 -6.67
CA ASP A 166 -1.46 17.05 -6.50
C ASP A 166 -1.92 17.72 -7.81
N GLY A 167 -1.41 17.20 -8.93
CA GLY A 167 -1.64 17.73 -10.27
C GLY A 167 -0.60 18.75 -10.72
N SER A 168 0.41 19.06 -9.89
CA SER A 168 1.51 19.98 -10.22
C SER A 168 2.78 19.20 -10.52
N LEU A 169 3.40 19.45 -11.68
CA LEU A 169 4.69 18.87 -12.02
C LEU A 169 5.82 19.62 -11.29
N ASP A 170 6.72 18.87 -10.66
CA ASP A 170 7.81 19.38 -9.84
C ASP A 170 9.17 19.32 -10.57
N ASP A 171 9.56 18.15 -11.11
CA ASP A 171 10.90 17.95 -11.69
C ASP A 171 10.94 16.95 -12.86
N PHE A 172 11.94 17.08 -13.73
CA PHE A 172 12.20 16.15 -14.83
C PHE A 172 13.01 14.93 -14.34
N GLN A 173 12.38 13.77 -14.31
CA GLN A 173 13.09 12.51 -14.08
C GLN A 173 13.89 12.07 -15.32
N GLN A 174 13.36 12.32 -16.52
CA GLN A 174 14.03 12.02 -17.78
C GLN A 174 13.72 13.07 -18.85
N GLY A 175 14.75 13.47 -19.59
CA GLY A 175 14.65 14.49 -20.64
C GLY A 175 14.72 15.90 -20.07
N SER A 176 14.27 16.88 -20.85
CA SER A 176 14.27 18.30 -20.45
C SER A 176 13.29 19.09 -21.30
N GLY A 177 12.74 20.17 -20.76
CA GLY A 177 11.98 21.13 -21.54
C GLY A 177 11.36 22.21 -20.67
N ASP A 178 10.26 22.79 -21.16
CA ASP A 178 9.55 23.86 -20.48
C ASP A 178 8.44 23.27 -19.60
N ILE A 179 8.65 23.26 -18.28
CA ILE A 179 7.73 22.66 -17.32
C ILE A 179 6.32 23.27 -17.40
N ILE A 180 6.20 24.56 -17.74
CA ILE A 180 4.91 25.24 -17.88
C ILE A 180 4.11 24.66 -19.05
N LYS A 181 4.79 24.30 -20.15
CA LYS A 181 4.13 23.64 -21.29
C LYS A 181 3.68 22.23 -20.94
N PHE A 182 4.51 21.48 -20.24
CA PHE A 182 4.15 20.13 -19.82
C PHE A 182 3.04 20.11 -18.77
N GLN A 183 3.01 21.10 -17.88
CA GLN A 183 1.94 21.29 -16.91
C GLN A 183 0.58 21.40 -17.60
N ALA A 184 0.47 22.23 -18.64
CA ALA A 184 -0.78 22.37 -19.40
C ALA A 184 -1.20 21.06 -20.09
N LEU A 185 -0.24 20.27 -20.59
CA LEU A 185 -0.53 18.95 -21.16
C LEU A 185 -1.00 17.97 -20.07
N TYR A 186 -0.33 17.96 -18.93
CA TYR A 186 -0.65 17.10 -17.80
C TYR A 186 -2.06 17.36 -17.27
N GLU A 187 -2.44 18.62 -17.09
CA GLU A 187 -3.79 19.03 -16.69
C GLU A 187 -4.86 18.52 -17.67
N GLU A 188 -4.60 18.62 -18.97
CA GLU A 188 -5.52 18.09 -19.99
C GLU A 188 -5.61 16.56 -19.91
N VAL A 189 -4.50 15.85 -19.74
CA VAL A 189 -4.51 14.38 -19.60
C VAL A 189 -5.25 13.96 -18.33
N LEU A 190 -5.00 14.61 -17.19
CA LEU A 190 -5.75 14.37 -15.94
C LEU A 190 -7.25 14.59 -16.14
N ARG A 191 -7.63 15.68 -16.82
CA ARG A 191 -9.04 15.98 -17.12
C ARG A 191 -9.68 14.88 -17.98
N GLN A 192 -8.99 14.40 -19.00
CA GLN A 192 -9.46 13.29 -19.85
C GLN A 192 -9.55 11.98 -19.06
N GLY A 193 -8.59 11.73 -18.16
CA GLY A 193 -8.61 10.60 -17.22
C GLY A 193 -9.83 10.63 -16.32
N ILE A 194 -10.18 11.80 -15.76
CA ILE A 194 -11.37 11.98 -14.93
C ILE A 194 -12.65 11.73 -15.73
N VAL A 195 -12.77 12.33 -16.93
CA VAL A 195 -13.94 12.14 -17.79
C VAL A 195 -14.15 10.67 -18.15
N SER A 196 -13.06 9.90 -18.29
CA SER A 196 -13.09 8.47 -18.61
C SER A 196 -13.17 7.56 -17.37
N ASN A 197 -13.26 8.12 -16.16
CA ASN A 197 -13.19 7.39 -14.87
C ASN A 197 -11.91 6.53 -14.73
N ARG A 198 -10.83 6.92 -15.39
CA ARG A 198 -9.49 6.31 -15.31
C ARG A 198 -8.55 7.05 -14.36
N VAL A 199 -8.94 8.25 -13.93
CA VAL A 199 -8.27 9.05 -12.91
C VAL A 199 -9.33 9.57 -11.96
N VAL A 200 -9.06 9.53 -10.65
CA VAL A 200 -9.90 10.12 -9.61
C VAL A 200 -9.11 11.19 -8.87
N ASN A 201 -9.79 12.22 -8.39
CA ASN A 201 -9.22 13.21 -7.48
C ASN A 201 -9.88 13.03 -6.10
N VAL A 202 -9.08 12.66 -5.10
CA VAL A 202 -9.52 12.48 -3.72
C VAL A 202 -8.68 13.42 -2.86
N ASP A 203 -9.32 14.37 -2.18
CA ASP A 203 -8.64 15.35 -1.31
C ASP A 203 -7.46 16.08 -1.98
N LYS A 204 -7.64 16.45 -3.26
CA LYS A 204 -6.64 17.09 -4.13
C LYS A 204 -5.49 16.18 -4.60
N VAL A 205 -5.56 14.89 -4.33
CA VAL A 205 -4.59 13.91 -4.84
C VAL A 205 -5.21 13.16 -6.02
N TYR A 206 -4.49 13.11 -7.14
CA TYR A 206 -4.87 12.44 -8.36
C TYR A 206 -4.33 11.01 -8.39
N PHE A 207 -5.23 10.04 -8.50
CA PHE A 207 -4.90 8.62 -8.61
C PHE A 207 -5.40 8.05 -9.93
N VAL A 208 -4.56 7.30 -10.62
CA VAL A 208 -5.01 6.43 -11.70
C VAL A 208 -5.83 5.27 -11.12
N THR A 209 -6.91 4.89 -11.81
CA THR A 209 -7.79 3.78 -11.43
C THR A 209 -7.71 2.63 -12.46
N ASN A 210 -8.03 1.42 -11.98
CA ASN A 210 -8.05 0.20 -12.80
C ASN A 210 -9.26 0.09 -13.72
#